data_AF-A0A6G6SN82-F1
#
_entry.id   AF-A0A6G6SN82-F1
#
_cell.length_a   1.000
_cell.length_b   1.000
_cell.length_c   1.000
_cell.angle_alpha   90.00
_cell.angle_beta   90.00
_cell.angle_gamma   90.00
#
_symmetry.space_group_name_H-M   'P 1'
#
loop_
_entity.id
_entity.type
_entity.pdbx_description
1 polymer ?
#
loop_
_entity_poly.entity_id
_entity_poly.type
_entity_poly.pdbx_seq_one_letter_code
_entity_poly.pdbx_strand_id
1 'polypeptide(L)'
;MKAIKAILTALATGVAAVPSIDCLASDSHKHSIVSNYNGDEIRNEKIVSDLHEKIECVNNLTSMASELYFSLLSMSTDEARKIIAESGANNYENSEMFIRALEIFAKNTAEENTGNVAIYSDIVEYWKSIAKARYEISRLNNFVKQLTVIPKTYESDIDFSALKELAQYATGKVISGKYDLA
;
A
#
# COMPACT_ATOMS: atom_id res chain seq x y z
N MET A 1 -9.71 -17.69 -13.33
CA MET A 1 -10.55 -17.55 -12.11
C MET A 1 -10.01 -18.26 -10.87
N LYS A 2 -9.71 -19.57 -10.87
CA LYS A 2 -9.18 -20.26 -9.66
C LYS A 2 -7.88 -19.66 -9.10
N ALA A 3 -6.93 -19.29 -9.97
CA ALA A 3 -5.66 -18.67 -9.59
C ALA A 3 -5.85 -17.27 -8.97
N ILE A 4 -6.67 -16.42 -9.59
CA ILE A 4 -7.02 -15.09 -9.08
C ILE A 4 -7.65 -15.19 -7.68
N LYS A 5 -8.58 -16.13 -7.48
CA LYS A 5 -9.24 -16.35 -6.19
C LYS A 5 -8.27 -16.86 -5.11
N ALA A 6 -7.29 -17.67 -5.49
CA ALA A 6 -6.22 -18.13 -4.60
C ALA A 6 -5.27 -16.99 -4.20
N ILE A 7 -4.88 -16.12 -5.14
CA ILE A 7 -4.05 -14.93 -4.88
C ILE A 7 -4.79 -13.96 -3.96
N LEU A 8 -6.08 -13.74 -4.22
CA LEU A 8 -6.96 -12.91 -3.39
C LEU A 8 -7.08 -13.43 -1.96
N THR A 9 -7.25 -14.74 -1.82
CA THR A 9 -7.29 -15.40 -0.51
C THR A 9 -5.93 -15.30 0.18
N ALA A 10 -4.84 -15.53 -0.54
CA ALA A 10 -3.47 -15.41 -0.02
C ALA A 10 -3.09 -13.97 0.37
N LEU A 11 -3.62 -12.94 -0.28
CA LEU A 11 -3.41 -11.53 0.13
C LEU A 11 -4.24 -11.18 1.37
N ALA A 12 -5.45 -11.76 1.50
CA ALA A 12 -6.33 -11.56 2.65
C ALA A 12 -5.88 -12.36 3.89
N THR A 13 -5.36 -13.58 3.71
CA THR A 13 -4.82 -14.43 4.78
C THR A 13 -3.32 -14.25 4.98
N GLY A 14 -2.60 -13.72 3.98
CA GLY A 14 -1.14 -13.52 4.01
C GLY A 14 -0.70 -12.51 5.04
N VAL A 15 -1.59 -11.61 5.49
CA VAL A 15 -1.36 -10.76 6.67
C VAL A 15 -1.12 -11.59 7.94
N ALA A 16 -1.62 -12.83 8.00
CA ALA A 16 -1.32 -13.79 9.07
C ALA A 16 -0.10 -14.69 8.79
N ALA A 17 0.43 -14.69 7.56
CA ALA A 17 1.55 -15.54 7.14
C ALA A 17 2.86 -14.76 6.90
N VAL A 18 2.84 -13.42 6.89
CA VAL A 18 4.09 -12.66 7.04
C VAL A 18 4.60 -12.95 8.44
N PRO A 19 5.76 -13.61 8.59
CA PRO A 19 6.28 -13.96 9.90
C PRO A 19 6.35 -12.68 10.74
N SER A 20 5.78 -12.73 11.95
CA SER A 20 5.96 -11.67 12.92
C SER A 20 7.46 -11.45 13.08
N ILE A 21 7.87 -10.19 13.15
CA ILE A 21 9.25 -9.80 13.42
C ILE A 21 9.60 -10.08 14.91
N ASP A 22 8.98 -11.07 15.55
CA ASP A 22 9.33 -11.45 16.92
C ASP A 22 10.78 -11.93 17.01
N CYS A 23 11.46 -12.30 15.91
CA CYS A 23 12.89 -12.59 15.94
C CYS A 23 13.81 -11.35 15.97
N LEU A 24 13.32 -10.14 15.66
CA LEU A 24 14.06 -8.89 15.89
C LEU A 24 13.57 -8.18 17.16
N ALA A 25 12.39 -8.53 17.67
CA ALA A 25 11.81 -7.99 18.90
C ALA A 25 12.06 -8.86 20.15
N SER A 26 12.44 -10.14 20.01
CA SER A 26 12.85 -11.01 21.12
C SER A 26 14.25 -10.68 21.60
N ASP A 27 14.40 -9.48 22.18
CA ASP A 27 15.32 -9.18 23.28
C ASP A 27 15.17 -7.73 23.77
N SER A 28 14.10 -7.02 23.41
CA SER A 28 13.87 -5.63 23.86
C SER A 28 13.59 -5.49 25.37
N HIS A 29 13.50 -6.58 26.14
CA HIS A 29 13.21 -6.50 27.59
C HIS A 29 14.24 -7.15 28.52
N LYS A 30 15.34 -7.74 28.03
CA LYS A 30 16.51 -8.07 28.87
C LYS A 30 17.77 -8.02 28.02
N HIS A 31 18.69 -7.15 28.42
CA HIS A 31 20.00 -6.86 27.82
C HIS A 31 20.01 -5.82 26.71
N SER A 32 20.55 -4.65 27.08
CA SER A 32 21.46 -3.86 26.25
C SER A 32 22.09 -4.71 25.13
N ILE A 33 21.65 -4.51 23.89
CA ILE A 33 22.35 -4.98 22.67
C ILE A 33 23.74 -4.31 22.55
N VAL A 34 24.06 -3.38 23.46
CA VAL A 34 25.37 -2.76 23.64
C VAL A 34 26.09 -3.41 24.84
N SER A 35 26.52 -4.65 24.70
CA SER A 35 27.76 -5.12 25.33
C SER A 35 28.21 -6.42 24.70
N ASN A 36 29.38 -6.36 24.07
CA ASN A 36 30.13 -7.46 23.44
C ASN A 36 29.85 -7.69 21.96
N TYR A 37 30.24 -6.71 21.14
CA TYR A 37 30.58 -6.86 19.72
C TYR A 37 31.90 -7.66 19.52
N ASN A 38 32.01 -8.81 20.19
CA ASN A 38 33.09 -9.77 19.99
C ASN A 38 32.49 -11.18 20.15
N GLY A 39 32.19 -11.84 19.04
CA GLY A 39 31.96 -13.28 18.97
C GLY A 39 30.53 -13.73 18.66
N ASP A 40 30.21 -13.87 17.37
CA ASP A 40 29.74 -15.13 16.76
C ASP A 40 29.37 -14.86 15.30
N GLU A 41 30.28 -15.18 14.36
CA GLU A 41 29.98 -15.19 12.92
C GLU A 41 28.71 -16.00 12.61
N ILE A 42 28.50 -17.10 13.34
CA ILE A 42 27.35 -18.00 13.24
C ILE A 42 26.01 -17.29 13.59
N ARG A 43 26.00 -16.34 14.55
CA ARG A 43 24.77 -15.58 14.88
C ARG A 43 24.44 -14.57 13.78
N ASN A 44 25.45 -13.91 13.22
CA ASN A 44 25.25 -12.97 12.12
C ASN A 44 24.77 -13.70 10.86
N GLU A 45 25.37 -14.85 10.50
CA GLU A 45 24.93 -15.68 9.38
C GLU A 45 23.45 -16.10 9.49
N LYS A 46 23.00 -16.45 10.70
CA LYS A 46 21.60 -16.80 10.94
C LYS A 46 20.64 -15.62 10.73
N ILE A 47 21.05 -14.41 11.14
CA ILE A 47 20.25 -13.18 10.94
C ILE A 47 20.16 -12.85 9.45
N VAL A 48 21.26 -12.97 8.71
CA VAL A 48 21.30 -12.73 7.26
C VAL A 48 20.44 -13.74 6.52
N SER A 49 20.50 -15.03 6.89
CA SER A 49 19.64 -16.07 6.31
C SER A 49 18.14 -15.79 6.56
N ASP A 50 17.77 -15.42 7.79
CA ASP A 50 16.38 -15.08 8.14
C ASP A 50 15.90 -13.83 7.37
N LEU A 51 16.74 -12.81 7.22
CA LEU A 51 16.44 -11.63 6.39
C LEU A 51 16.23 -12.01 4.92
N HIS A 52 17.04 -12.93 4.38
CA HIS A 52 16.90 -13.37 2.99
C HIS A 52 15.58 -14.11 2.73
N GLU A 53 15.20 -15.03 3.61
CA GLU A 53 13.90 -15.73 3.54
C GLU A 53 12.73 -14.73 3.60
N LYS A 54 12.86 -13.71 4.45
CA LYS A 54 11.85 -12.65 4.55
C LYS A 54 11.80 -11.77 3.32
N ILE A 55 12.94 -11.42 2.73
CA ILE A 55 13.00 -10.70 1.45
C ILE A 55 12.28 -11.52 0.37
N GLU A 56 12.52 -12.82 0.29
CA GLU A 56 11.84 -13.69 -0.67
C GLU A 56 10.32 -13.70 -0.44
N CYS A 57 9.87 -13.81 0.80
CA CYS A 57 8.45 -13.74 1.16
C CYS A 57 7.81 -12.41 0.72
N VAL A 58 8.45 -11.28 1.01
CA VAL A 58 7.97 -9.94 0.63
C VAL A 58 7.97 -9.75 -0.89
N ASN A 59 8.99 -10.27 -1.59
CA ASN A 59 9.04 -10.24 -3.05
C ASN A 59 7.94 -11.08 -3.68
N ASN A 60 7.63 -12.26 -3.12
CA ASN A 60 6.53 -13.10 -3.57
C ASN A 60 5.17 -12.39 -3.38
N LEU A 61 4.98 -11.74 -2.23
CA LEU A 61 3.78 -10.92 -1.97
C LEU A 61 3.66 -9.77 -2.97
N THR A 62 4.78 -9.11 -3.29
CA THR A 62 4.85 -8.04 -4.29
C THR A 62 4.43 -8.53 -5.67
N SER A 63 4.97 -9.67 -6.11
CA SER A 63 4.62 -10.30 -7.38
C SER A 63 3.15 -10.68 -7.44
N MET A 64 2.61 -11.29 -6.39
CA MET A 64 1.19 -11.64 -6.29
C MET A 64 0.28 -10.40 -6.39
N ALA A 65 0.61 -9.31 -5.71
CA ALA A 65 -0.15 -8.06 -5.79
C ALA A 65 -0.12 -7.46 -7.21
N SER A 66 1.06 -7.47 -7.84
CA SER A 66 1.24 -6.96 -9.20
C SER A 66 0.50 -7.81 -10.25
N GLU A 67 0.61 -9.14 -10.16
CA GLU A 67 -0.12 -10.07 -11.04
C GLU A 67 -1.63 -9.93 -10.91
N LEU A 68 -2.14 -9.77 -9.69
CA LEU A 68 -3.56 -9.53 -9.45
C LEU A 68 -4.01 -8.20 -10.06
N TYR A 69 -3.21 -7.14 -9.89
CA TYR A 69 -3.49 -5.84 -10.51
C TYR A 69 -3.59 -5.96 -12.03
N PHE A 70 -2.58 -6.55 -12.69
CA PHE A 70 -2.59 -6.69 -14.15
C PHE A 70 -3.69 -7.63 -14.65
N SER A 71 -4.00 -8.69 -13.88
CA SER A 71 -5.11 -9.57 -14.18
C SER A 71 -6.44 -8.81 -14.17
N LEU A 72 -6.72 -8.05 -13.11
CA LEU A 72 -7.95 -7.25 -13.01
C LEU A 72 -7.99 -6.14 -14.07
N LEU A 73 -6.85 -5.53 -14.41
CA LEU A 73 -6.76 -4.51 -15.45
C LEU A 73 -7.04 -5.05 -16.85
N SER A 74 -6.66 -6.30 -17.13
CA SER A 74 -6.86 -6.95 -18.42
C SER A 74 -8.31 -7.41 -18.68
N MET A 75 -9.13 -7.43 -17.64
CA MET A 75 -10.52 -7.91 -17.69
C MET A 75 -11.51 -6.77 -17.95
N SER A 76 -12.75 -7.11 -18.30
CA SER A 76 -13.82 -6.10 -18.37
C SER A 76 -14.17 -5.57 -16.98
N THR A 77 -14.59 -4.31 -16.90
CA THR A 77 -14.90 -3.63 -15.62
C THR A 77 -15.93 -4.39 -14.78
N ASP A 78 -16.95 -4.97 -15.43
CA ASP A 78 -18.03 -5.69 -14.75
C ASP A 78 -17.57 -7.06 -14.22
N GLU A 79 -16.72 -7.77 -14.97
CA GLU A 79 -16.12 -9.03 -14.49
C GLU A 79 -15.16 -8.79 -13.33
N ALA A 80 -14.33 -7.73 -13.41
CA ALA A 80 -13.42 -7.35 -12.34
C ALA A 80 -14.18 -7.00 -11.05
N ARG A 81 -15.27 -6.22 -11.16
CA ARG A 81 -16.18 -5.92 -10.04
C ARG A 81 -16.77 -7.16 -9.42
N LYS A 82 -17.25 -8.11 -10.24
CA LYS A 82 -17.82 -9.38 -9.76
C LYS A 82 -16.80 -10.19 -8.97
N ILE A 83 -15.57 -10.32 -9.47
CA ILE A 83 -14.50 -11.05 -8.78
C ILE A 83 -14.16 -10.41 -7.43
N ILE A 84 -14.04 -9.08 -7.40
CA ILE A 84 -13.76 -8.35 -6.15
C ILE A 84 -14.90 -8.55 -5.15
N ALA A 85 -16.15 -8.41 -5.58
CA ALA A 85 -17.33 -8.62 -4.72
C ALA A 85 -17.40 -10.06 -4.17
N GLU A 86 -17.15 -11.07 -5.01
CA GLU A 86 -17.14 -12.48 -4.60
C GLU A 86 -15.98 -12.84 -3.67
N SER A 87 -14.92 -12.06 -3.69
CA SER A 87 -13.73 -12.31 -2.87
C SER A 87 -13.83 -11.77 -1.44
N GLY A 88 -14.87 -11.00 -1.12
CA GLY A 88 -15.03 -10.39 0.20
C GLY A 88 -13.95 -9.34 0.51
N ALA A 89 -13.39 -8.71 -0.52
CA ALA A 89 -12.21 -7.84 -0.54
C ALA A 89 -12.33 -6.49 0.20
N ASN A 90 -12.97 -6.46 1.37
CA ASN A 90 -12.89 -5.35 2.30
C ASN A 90 -11.54 -5.30 3.07
N ASN A 91 -10.66 -6.29 2.85
CA ASN A 91 -9.47 -6.51 3.69
C ASN A 91 -8.13 -6.03 3.12
N TYR A 92 -8.06 -5.50 1.90
CA TYR A 92 -6.76 -5.09 1.36
C TYR A 92 -6.17 -3.84 2.04
N GLU A 93 -7.03 -3.03 2.65
CA GLU A 93 -6.60 -1.89 3.47
C GLU A 93 -5.84 -2.37 4.72
N ASN A 94 -6.21 -3.53 5.27
CA ASN A 94 -5.48 -4.16 6.39
C ASN A 94 -4.09 -4.64 5.94
N SER A 95 -3.97 -5.21 4.74
CA SER A 95 -2.68 -5.62 4.16
C SER A 95 -1.74 -4.43 3.95
N GLU A 96 -2.26 -3.29 3.49
CA GLU A 96 -1.49 -2.05 3.35
C GLU A 96 -1.04 -1.49 4.70
N MET A 97 -1.94 -1.45 5.70
CA MET A 97 -1.60 -1.00 7.06
C MET A 97 -0.51 -1.87 7.69
N PHE A 98 -0.60 -3.19 7.52
CA PHE A 98 0.38 -4.13 8.04
C PHE A 98 1.77 -3.92 7.43
N ILE A 99 1.88 -3.82 6.10
CA ILE A 99 3.16 -3.59 5.43
C ILE A 99 3.74 -2.23 5.79
N ARG A 100 2.89 -1.22 6.02
CA ARG A 100 3.34 0.08 6.48
C ARG A 100 3.93 0.02 7.89
N ALA A 101 3.35 -0.76 8.80
CA ALA A 101 3.93 -1.00 10.12
C ALA A 101 5.28 -1.73 10.01
N LEU A 102 5.37 -2.72 9.12
CA LEU A 102 6.60 -3.45 8.82
C LEU A 102 7.71 -2.53 8.30
N GLU A 103 7.37 -1.59 7.42
CA GLU A 103 8.30 -0.59 6.87
C GLU A 103 8.88 0.31 7.97
N ILE A 104 8.02 0.79 8.88
CA ILE A 104 8.45 1.62 10.02
C ILE A 104 9.40 0.82 10.92
N PHE A 105 9.06 -0.43 11.20
CA PHE A 105 9.91 -1.30 12.02
C PHE A 105 11.29 -1.53 11.37
N ALA A 106 11.32 -1.90 10.09
CA ALA A 106 12.56 -2.16 9.36
C ALA A 106 13.45 -0.90 9.29
N LYS A 107 12.83 0.28 9.11
CA LYS A 107 13.53 1.57 9.16
C LYS A 107 14.17 1.81 10.53
N ASN A 108 13.42 1.66 11.62
CA ASN A 108 13.95 1.88 12.97
C ASN A 108 15.09 0.90 13.28
N THR A 109 14.93 -0.36 12.87
CA THR A 109 15.97 -1.40 13.04
C THR A 109 17.24 -1.05 12.28
N ALA A 110 17.13 -0.49 11.06
CA ALA A 110 18.29 -0.02 10.31
C ALA A 110 19.00 1.13 11.02
N GLU A 111 18.25 2.11 11.54
CA GLU A 111 18.81 3.26 12.28
C GLU A 111 19.58 2.80 13.54
N GLU A 112 19.03 1.82 14.28
CA GLU A 112 19.66 1.23 15.47
C GLU A 112 20.95 0.44 15.16
N ASN A 113 21.06 -0.12 13.95
CA ASN A 113 22.19 -0.98 13.54
C ASN A 113 23.22 -0.27 12.66
N THR A 114 23.19 1.07 12.58
CA THR A 114 24.14 1.88 11.80
C THR A 114 25.62 1.63 12.14
N GLY A 115 25.94 1.14 13.34
CA GLY A 115 27.30 0.78 13.74
C GLY A 115 27.82 -0.55 13.19
N ASN A 116 26.95 -1.43 12.66
CA ASN A 116 27.33 -2.72 12.08
C ASN A 116 27.04 -2.74 10.58
N VAL A 117 28.06 -2.43 9.76
CA VAL A 117 27.92 -2.21 8.32
C VAL A 117 27.32 -3.42 7.58
N ALA A 118 27.66 -4.65 7.99
CA ALA A 118 27.18 -5.87 7.33
C ALA A 118 25.69 -6.11 7.59
N ILE A 119 25.24 -6.02 8.85
CA ILE A 119 23.82 -6.21 9.19
C ILE A 119 22.99 -5.02 8.69
N TYR A 120 23.54 -3.82 8.73
CA TYR A 120 22.88 -2.61 8.23
C TYR A 120 22.54 -2.70 6.74
N SER A 121 23.45 -3.17 5.89
CA SER A 121 23.18 -3.30 4.45
C SER A 121 22.01 -4.24 4.17
N ASP A 122 21.93 -5.35 4.90
CA ASP A 122 20.92 -6.39 4.69
C ASP A 122 19.55 -5.94 5.20
N ILE A 123 19.50 -5.23 6.34
CA ILE A 123 18.25 -4.61 6.84
C ILE A 123 17.77 -3.54 5.85
N VAL A 124 18.67 -2.73 5.27
CA VAL A 124 18.30 -1.72 4.27
C VAL A 124 17.76 -2.36 3.00
N GLU A 125 18.32 -3.49 2.56
CA GLU A 125 17.80 -4.25 1.43
C GLU A 125 16.40 -4.78 1.72
N TYR A 126 16.19 -5.36 2.90
CA TYR A 126 14.87 -5.81 3.36
C TYR A 126 13.86 -4.66 3.40
N TRP A 127 14.24 -3.51 3.96
CA TRP A 127 13.40 -2.32 3.99
C TRP A 127 13.00 -1.85 2.58
N LYS A 128 13.94 -1.83 1.62
CA LYS A 128 13.62 -1.49 0.22
C LYS A 128 12.62 -2.47 -0.40
N SER A 129 12.74 -3.76 -0.13
CA SER A 129 11.78 -4.77 -0.59
C SER A 129 10.38 -4.51 -0.01
N ILE A 130 10.28 -4.21 1.29
CA ILE A 130 9.01 -3.85 1.94
C ILE A 130 8.39 -2.59 1.31
N ALA A 131 9.19 -1.55 1.08
CA ALA A 131 8.71 -0.31 0.46
C ALA A 131 8.14 -0.56 -0.95
N LYS A 132 8.77 -1.45 -1.72
CA LYS A 132 8.27 -1.87 -3.04
C LYS A 132 6.95 -2.65 -2.93
N ALA A 133 6.85 -3.59 -1.98
CA ALA A 133 5.61 -4.32 -1.72
C ALA A 133 4.45 -3.39 -1.35
N ARG A 134 4.73 -2.39 -0.50
CA ARG A 134 3.75 -1.37 -0.13
C ARG A 134 3.22 -0.63 -1.34
N TYR A 135 4.10 -0.19 -2.23
CA TYR A 135 3.70 0.52 -3.45
C TYR A 135 2.74 -0.31 -4.32
N GLU A 136 3.06 -1.57 -4.59
CA GLU A 136 2.23 -2.44 -5.42
C GLU A 136 0.86 -2.73 -4.77
N ILE A 137 0.83 -2.92 -3.45
CA ILE A 137 -0.42 -3.13 -2.71
C ILE A 137 -1.26 -1.86 -2.65
N SER A 138 -0.67 -0.69 -2.40
CA SER A 138 -1.39 0.59 -2.49
C SER A 138 -1.94 0.82 -3.90
N ARG A 139 -1.19 0.45 -4.95
CA ARG A 139 -1.66 0.55 -6.36
C ARG A 139 -2.88 -0.34 -6.59
N LEU A 140 -2.82 -1.59 -6.16
CA LEU A 140 -3.94 -2.53 -6.22
C LEU A 140 -5.16 -1.99 -5.44
N ASN A 141 -4.95 -1.50 -4.21
CA ASN A 141 -6.02 -0.95 -3.37
C ASN A 141 -6.73 0.22 -4.04
N ASN A 142 -5.97 1.15 -4.62
CA ASN A 142 -6.52 2.29 -5.33
C ASN A 142 -7.35 1.84 -6.54
N PHE A 143 -6.88 0.85 -7.29
CA PHE A 143 -7.63 0.30 -8.42
C PHE A 143 -8.93 -0.39 -7.97
N VAL A 144 -8.87 -1.20 -6.92
CA VAL A 144 -10.05 -1.83 -6.31
C VAL A 144 -11.06 -0.78 -5.85
N LYS A 145 -10.61 0.29 -5.18
CA LYS A 145 -11.47 1.43 -4.77
C LYS A 145 -12.15 2.09 -5.97
N GLN A 146 -11.43 2.28 -7.08
CA GLN A 146 -12.03 2.83 -8.32
C GLN A 146 -13.08 1.89 -8.94
N LEU A 147 -12.88 0.58 -8.84
CA LEU A 147 -13.84 -0.40 -9.35
C LEU A 147 -15.11 -0.47 -8.51
N THR A 148 -15.02 -0.29 -7.19
CA THR A 148 -16.14 -0.46 -6.25
C THR A 148 -16.90 0.83 -5.94
N VAL A 149 -16.27 2.00 -6.05
CA VAL A 149 -16.95 3.29 -5.86
C VAL A 149 -17.76 3.60 -7.10
N ILE A 150 -19.08 3.49 -6.98
CA ILE A 150 -20.02 3.94 -8.01
C ILE A 150 -19.92 5.47 -8.09
N PRO A 151 -19.65 6.05 -9.29
CA PRO A 151 -19.69 7.49 -9.46
C PRO A 151 -21.07 8.01 -9.06
N LYS A 152 -21.13 8.86 -8.05
CA LYS A 152 -22.36 9.59 -7.74
C LYS A 152 -22.55 10.63 -8.83
N THR A 153 -23.49 10.39 -9.73
CA THR A 153 -24.05 11.47 -10.55
C THR A 153 -24.74 12.43 -9.60
N TYR A 154 -24.22 13.65 -9.51
CA TYR A 154 -24.86 14.72 -8.77
C TYR A 154 -26.08 15.15 -9.57
N GLU A 155 -27.29 14.90 -9.06
CA GLU A 155 -28.47 15.57 -9.59
C GLU A 155 -28.40 17.04 -9.18
N SER A 156 -28.28 17.89 -10.20
CA SER A 156 -28.20 19.33 -10.02
C SER A 156 -29.57 19.92 -10.34
N ASP A 157 -30.21 20.50 -9.33
CA ASP A 157 -31.46 21.27 -9.48
C ASP A 157 -31.24 22.66 -10.13
N ILE A 158 -30.03 22.92 -10.62
CA ILE A 158 -29.70 24.19 -11.27
C ILE A 158 -30.50 24.31 -12.57
N ASP A 159 -31.36 25.33 -12.60
CA ASP A 159 -32.00 25.77 -13.83
C ASP A 159 -30.96 26.40 -14.76
N PHE A 160 -30.53 25.63 -15.76
CA PHE A 160 -29.58 26.09 -16.78
C PHE A 160 -30.10 27.28 -17.59
N SER A 161 -31.41 27.52 -17.64
CA SER A 161 -32.01 28.68 -18.29
C SER A 161 -31.74 29.95 -17.48
N ALA A 162 -32.00 29.90 -16.16
CA ALA A 162 -31.69 30.98 -15.24
C ALA A 162 -30.18 31.26 -15.16
N LEU A 163 -29.35 30.20 -15.17
CA LEU A 163 -27.88 30.34 -15.20
C LEU A 163 -27.40 31.03 -16.49
N LYS A 164 -28.02 30.69 -17.63
CA LYS A 164 -27.72 31.31 -18.93
C LYS A 164 -28.13 32.78 -18.95
N GLU A 165 -29.31 33.13 -18.43
CA GLU A 165 -29.74 34.52 -18.29
C GLU A 165 -28.79 35.32 -17.39
N LEU A 166 -28.41 34.77 -16.24
CA LEU A 166 -27.46 35.40 -15.33
C LEU A 166 -26.10 35.64 -16.01
N ALA A 167 -25.60 34.66 -16.76
CA ALA A 167 -24.33 34.77 -17.49
C ALA A 167 -24.41 35.83 -18.60
N GLN A 168 -25.52 35.88 -19.35
CA GLN A 168 -25.75 36.91 -20.37
C GLN A 168 -25.85 38.30 -19.76
N TYR A 169 -26.57 38.43 -18.65
CA TYR A 169 -26.68 39.68 -17.90
C TYR A 169 -25.32 40.18 -17.39
N ALA A 170 -24.55 39.31 -16.75
CA ALA A 170 -23.22 39.63 -16.25
C ALA A 170 -22.26 40.00 -17.39
N THR A 171 -22.28 39.25 -18.49
CA THR A 171 -21.46 39.54 -19.68
C THR A 171 -21.85 40.88 -20.30
N GLY A 172 -23.14 41.17 -20.43
CA GLY A 172 -23.65 42.45 -20.93
C GLY A 172 -23.27 43.64 -20.03
N LYS A 173 -23.29 43.45 -18.71
CA LYS A 173 -22.81 44.45 -17.72
C LYS A 173 -21.31 44.73 -17.86
N VAL A 174 -20.50 43.68 -18.02
CA VAL A 174 -19.04 43.81 -18.21
C VAL A 174 -18.72 44.54 -19.52
N ILE A 175 -19.38 44.16 -20.63
CA ILE A 175 -19.16 44.80 -21.95
C ILE A 175 -19.62 46.26 -21.95
N SER A 176 -20.76 46.56 -21.32
CA SER A 176 -21.32 47.92 -21.31
C SER A 176 -20.62 48.87 -20.33
N GLY A 177 -19.81 48.35 -19.39
CA GLY A 177 -19.09 49.15 -18.38
C GLY A 177 -20.01 49.90 -17.40
N LYS A 178 -21.33 49.65 -17.44
CA LYS A 178 -22.33 50.28 -16.58
C LYS A 178 -22.64 49.40 -15.38
N TYR A 179 -21.75 49.45 -14.40
CA TYR A 179 -21.97 48.80 -13.11
C TYR A 179 -22.91 49.68 -12.29
N ASP A 180 -24.08 49.12 -11.94
CA ASP A 180 -24.96 49.80 -10.98
C ASP A 180 -24.37 49.49 -9.61
N LEU A 181 -23.48 50.37 -9.16
CA LEU A 181 -23.00 50.39 -7.79
C LEU A 181 -24.12 51.02 -6.97
N ALA A 182 -24.82 50.19 -6.19
CA ALA A 182 -25.67 50.66 -5.10
C ALA A 182 -24.80 51.24 -3.97
#